data_AF-A0A6C1RNE7-F1
#
_entry.id   AF-A0A6C1RNE7-F1
#
_cell.length_a   1.000
_cell.length_b   1.000
_cell.length_c   1.000
_cell.angle_alpha   90.00
_cell.angle_beta   90.00
_cell.angle_gamma   90.00
#
_symmetry.space_group_name_H-M   'P 1'
#
loop_
_entity.id
_entity.type
_entity.pdbx_description
1 polymer ?
#
loop_
_entity_poly.entity_id
_entity_poly.type
_entity_poly.pdbx_seq_one_letter_code
_entity_poly.pdbx_strand_id
1 'polypeptide(L)'
;MGQRSSRRGRSRGGKQGGRSRRSNKSTFDPNKAWMPEPPPHRDYPPCPVSGEPIDDIYSAIADPRSGEPTRLDSVIDKLSEQEQLAEGERICYIGEGQFGVVRDIKRNGKNTVEIVRRIPYEDRHARHPWRKELSPGISRDYVPQPPPIDELYSAEEERLFPRFGRGGSGYMPR
;
A
#
# COMPACT_ATOMS: atom_id res chain seq x y z
N MET A 1 33.59 -0.17 -63.87
CA MET A 1 34.80 0.51 -63.34
C MET A 1 34.58 2.00 -63.51
N GLY A 2 34.71 2.91 -62.55
CA GLY A 2 35.52 2.93 -61.34
C GLY A 2 35.98 4.38 -61.17
N GLN A 3 35.60 5.01 -60.04
CA GLN A 3 36.35 6.04 -59.28
C GLN A 3 36.59 7.41 -59.99
N ARG A 4 35.93 8.50 -59.55
CA ARG A 4 36.25 9.38 -58.40
C ARG A 4 37.57 10.17 -58.53
N SER A 5 37.45 11.49 -58.64
CA SER A 5 38.24 12.46 -57.85
C SER A 5 37.56 13.85 -57.97
N SER A 6 37.08 14.42 -56.86
CA SER A 6 37.76 15.43 -56.03
C SER A 6 37.66 16.84 -56.67
N ARG A 7 37.22 17.94 -56.04
CA ARG A 7 37.43 18.44 -54.67
C ARG A 7 36.61 19.73 -54.47
N ARG A 8 36.40 20.07 -53.19
CA ARG A 8 36.25 21.43 -52.61
C ARG A 8 34.89 22.14 -52.77
N GLY A 9 33.91 21.67 -52.00
CA GLY A 9 32.86 22.54 -51.47
C GLY A 9 33.40 23.42 -50.34
N ARG A 10 33.48 24.74 -50.60
CA ARG A 10 33.76 25.78 -49.61
C ARG A 10 32.60 25.92 -48.63
N SER A 11 32.95 26.00 -47.35
CA SER A 11 32.09 26.42 -46.25
C SER A 11 31.44 27.78 -46.52
N ARG A 12 30.18 27.96 -46.11
CA ARG A 12 29.70 29.21 -45.49
C ARG A 12 28.35 29.00 -44.80
N GLY A 13 28.39 29.01 -43.47
CA GLY A 13 27.43 29.79 -42.67
C GLY A 13 26.02 29.24 -42.46
N GLY A 14 25.87 27.99 -42.01
CA GLY A 14 24.64 27.57 -41.33
C GLY A 14 24.74 27.87 -39.84
N LYS A 15 24.06 28.94 -39.38
CA LYS A 15 23.87 29.26 -37.95
C LYS A 15 23.40 28.00 -37.21
N GLN A 16 24.28 27.44 -36.37
CA GLN A 16 23.90 26.44 -35.40
C GLN A 16 22.97 27.10 -34.38
N GLY A 17 21.67 27.01 -34.64
CA GLY A 17 20.62 27.23 -33.64
C GLY A 17 20.66 26.09 -32.63
N GLY A 18 21.68 26.11 -31.76
CA GLY A 18 21.74 25.24 -30.60
C GLY A 18 20.61 25.61 -29.66
N ARG A 19 19.46 24.95 -29.80
CA ARG A 19 18.49 24.83 -28.71
C ARG A 19 19.21 24.04 -27.62
N SER A 20 19.92 24.77 -26.75
CA SER A 20 20.29 24.27 -25.44
C SER A 20 19.00 23.76 -24.80
N ARG A 21 18.83 22.43 -24.79
CA ARG A 21 17.90 21.78 -23.89
C ARG A 21 18.45 22.10 -22.51
N ARG A 22 18.01 23.23 -21.94
CA ARG A 22 18.10 23.46 -20.50
C ARG A 22 17.38 22.25 -19.90
N SER A 23 18.15 21.27 -19.45
CA SER A 23 17.61 20.25 -18.57
C SER A 23 17.13 21.02 -17.37
N ASN A 24 15.82 21.23 -17.27
CA ASN A 24 15.20 21.67 -16.03
C ASN A 24 15.53 20.57 -15.04
N LYS A 25 16.65 20.74 -14.34
CA LYS A 25 17.01 19.93 -13.20
C LYS A 25 15.98 20.36 -12.16
N SER A 26 14.85 19.64 -12.15
CA SER A 26 13.80 19.75 -11.15
C SER A 26 14.52 19.85 -9.83
N THR A 27 14.60 21.06 -9.30
CA THR A 27 15.23 21.29 -8.02
C THR A 27 14.28 20.59 -7.06
N PHE A 28 14.68 19.42 -6.58
CA PHE A 28 13.94 18.72 -5.54
C PHE A 28 13.85 19.70 -4.39
N ASP A 29 12.67 20.30 -4.23
CA ASP A 29 12.40 21.24 -3.17
C ASP A 29 12.21 20.39 -1.91
N PRO A 30 13.19 20.38 -0.98
CA PRO A 30 13.11 19.53 0.20
C PRO A 30 11.90 19.90 1.07
N ASN A 31 11.33 21.10 0.91
CA ASN A 31 10.13 21.55 1.61
C ASN A 31 8.82 21.13 0.91
N LYS A 32 8.88 20.56 -0.30
CA LYS A 32 7.71 20.16 -1.10
C LYS A 32 7.56 18.65 -1.23
N ALA A 33 8.40 17.87 -0.55
CA ALA A 33 8.19 16.44 -0.36
C ALA A 33 7.05 16.25 0.67
N TRP A 34 5.81 16.43 0.22
CA TRP A 34 4.63 16.13 1.01
C TRP A 34 4.50 14.61 1.11
N MET A 35 5.27 14.02 2.02
CA MET A 35 4.94 12.69 2.52
C MET A 35 3.82 12.87 3.54
N PRO A 36 2.75 12.06 3.48
CA PRO A 36 1.77 12.04 4.56
C PRO A 36 2.49 11.71 5.87
N GLU A 37 1.98 12.25 6.98
CA GLU A 37 2.46 11.87 8.30
C GLU A 37 2.41 10.34 8.46
N PRO A 38 3.41 9.73 9.10
CA PRO A 38 3.38 8.30 9.34
C PRO A 38 2.11 7.93 10.12
N PRO A 39 1.51 6.77 9.84
CA PRO A 39 0.33 6.33 10.58
C PRO A 39 0.64 6.29 12.09
N PRO A 40 -0.31 6.71 12.95
CA PRO A 40 -0.11 6.74 14.38
C PRO A 40 0.18 5.34 14.92
N HIS A 41 1.07 5.23 15.91
CA HIS A 41 1.29 3.99 16.66
C HIS A 41 0.00 3.62 17.41
N ARG A 42 -0.43 2.37 17.29
CA ARG A 42 -1.66 1.85 17.90
C ARG A 42 -1.29 0.74 18.87
N ASP A 43 -1.83 0.81 20.07
CA ASP A 43 -1.69 -0.26 21.07
C ASP A 43 -2.84 -1.25 20.91
N TYR A 44 -2.50 -2.52 20.72
CA TYR A 44 -3.46 -3.61 20.60
C TYR A 44 -3.51 -4.42 21.90
N PRO A 45 -4.64 -5.05 22.23
CA PRO A 45 -4.71 -5.98 23.34
C PRO A 45 -3.70 -7.13 23.15
N PRO A 46 -3.22 -7.74 24.26
CA PRO A 46 -2.35 -8.91 24.18
C PRO A 46 -3.06 -10.07 23.49
N CYS A 47 -2.27 -10.97 22.91
CA CYS A 47 -2.73 -12.16 22.21
C CYS A 47 -3.63 -13.01 23.14
N PRO A 48 -4.87 -13.35 22.74
CA PRO A 48 -5.77 -14.15 23.59
C PRO A 48 -5.34 -15.61 23.75
N VAL A 49 -4.40 -16.09 22.91
CA VAL A 49 -3.88 -17.46 22.96
C VAL A 49 -2.64 -17.58 23.84
N SER A 50 -1.66 -16.68 23.67
CA SER A 50 -0.40 -16.73 24.43
C SER A 50 -0.33 -15.75 25.60
N GLY A 51 -1.16 -14.71 25.63
CA GLY A 51 -1.09 -13.60 26.60
C GLY A 51 0.04 -12.60 26.32
N GLU A 52 0.85 -12.83 25.29
CA GLU A 52 1.98 -11.98 24.90
C GLU A 52 1.52 -10.81 24.01
N PRO A 53 2.26 -9.68 23.97
CA PRO A 53 1.99 -8.61 23.02
C PRO A 53 2.14 -9.10 21.57
N ILE A 54 1.44 -8.44 20.64
CA ILE A 54 1.47 -8.77 19.22
C ILE A 54 2.65 -8.07 18.56
N ASP A 55 3.63 -8.85 18.08
CA ASP A 55 4.85 -8.31 17.45
C ASP A 55 4.54 -7.62 16.12
N ASP A 56 3.65 -8.21 15.31
CA ASP A 56 3.25 -7.69 14.02
C ASP A 56 1.75 -7.84 13.82
N ILE A 57 1.05 -6.70 13.86
CA ILE A 57 -0.40 -6.64 13.67
C ILE A 57 -0.81 -6.98 12.22
N TYR A 58 0.07 -6.81 11.24
CA TYR A 58 -0.25 -7.07 9.83
C TYR A 58 -0.30 -8.58 9.53
N SER A 59 0.47 -9.38 10.26
CA SER A 59 0.43 -10.85 10.19
C SER A 59 -0.52 -11.48 11.21
N ALA A 60 -1.10 -10.68 12.11
CA ALA A 60 -2.05 -11.16 13.11
C ALA A 60 -3.34 -11.72 12.47
N ILE A 61 -3.89 -12.74 13.12
CA ILE A 61 -5.13 -13.42 12.73
C ILE A 61 -6.21 -13.17 13.78
N ALA A 62 -7.48 -13.08 13.39
CA ALA A 62 -8.55 -12.93 14.38
C ALA A 62 -8.80 -14.26 15.10
N ASP A 63 -8.91 -14.22 16.43
CA ASP A 63 -9.37 -15.39 17.19
C ASP A 63 -10.86 -15.65 16.89
N PRO A 64 -11.28 -16.89 16.59
CA PRO A 64 -12.67 -17.20 16.27
C PRO A 64 -13.63 -17.00 17.45
N ARG A 65 -13.15 -16.91 18.70
CA ARG A 65 -14.00 -16.69 19.89
C ARG A 65 -14.11 -15.23 20.25
N SER A 66 -12.99 -14.51 20.34
CA SER A 66 -12.99 -13.10 20.74
C SER A 66 -13.07 -12.12 19.56
N GLY A 67 -12.61 -12.51 18.38
CA GLY A 67 -12.45 -11.63 17.22
C GLY A 67 -11.27 -10.64 17.36
N GLU A 68 -10.48 -10.78 18.41
CA GLU A 68 -9.29 -9.97 18.70
C GLU A 68 -8.08 -10.46 17.91
N PRO A 69 -7.12 -9.56 17.62
CA PRO A 69 -5.91 -9.96 16.91
C PRO A 69 -5.08 -10.93 17.76
N THR A 70 -4.59 -11.98 17.11
CA THR A 70 -3.83 -13.08 17.71
C THR A 70 -2.58 -13.32 16.90
N ARG A 71 -1.49 -13.70 17.56
CA ARG A 71 -0.24 -14.06 16.89
C ARG A 71 -0.42 -15.33 16.06
N LEU A 72 0.09 -15.29 14.82
CA LEU A 72 0.05 -16.43 13.91
C LEU A 72 0.73 -17.67 14.52
N ASP A 73 1.91 -17.48 15.11
CA ASP A 73 2.71 -18.56 15.70
C ASP A 73 1.98 -19.26 16.85
N SER A 74 1.36 -18.47 17.74
CA SER A 74 0.59 -19.02 18.87
C SER A 74 -0.61 -19.87 18.40
N VAL A 75 -1.21 -19.52 17.26
CA VAL A 75 -2.27 -20.33 16.66
C VAL A 75 -1.71 -21.62 16.07
N ILE A 76 -0.54 -21.59 15.44
CA ILE A 76 0.14 -22.79 14.92
C ILE A 76 0.44 -23.76 16.07
N ASP A 77 0.98 -23.26 17.18
CA ASP A 77 1.30 -24.08 18.36
C ASP A 77 0.04 -24.70 18.95
N LYS A 78 -1.00 -23.89 19.18
CA LYS A 78 -2.30 -24.36 19.68
C LYS A 78 -2.94 -25.41 18.77
N LEU A 79 -2.88 -25.22 17.45
CA LEU A 79 -3.39 -26.20 16.49
C LEU A 79 -2.54 -27.47 16.49
N SER A 80 -1.23 -27.38 16.70
CA SER A 80 -0.33 -28.53 16.75
C SER A 80 -0.58 -29.41 17.99
N GLU A 81 -1.02 -28.82 19.09
CA GLU A 81 -1.40 -29.55 20.31
C GLU A 81 -2.78 -30.21 20.20
N GLN A 82 -3.71 -29.58 19.48
CA GLN A 82 -5.07 -30.09 19.30
C GLN A 82 -5.16 -31.19 18.24
N GLU A 83 -4.33 -31.09 17.21
CA GLU A 83 -4.35 -31.98 16.06
C GLU A 83 -3.30 -33.09 16.19
N GLN A 84 -3.69 -34.34 15.95
CA GLN A 84 -2.74 -35.45 15.90
C GLN A 84 -1.97 -35.39 14.58
N LEU A 85 -0.75 -34.85 14.63
CA LEU A 85 0.17 -34.82 13.49
C LEU A 85 0.87 -36.18 13.35
N ALA A 86 0.88 -36.74 12.14
CA ALA A 86 1.68 -37.93 11.84
C ALA A 86 3.17 -37.57 11.65
N GLU A 87 4.03 -38.59 11.66
CA GLU A 87 5.47 -38.40 11.46
C GLU A 87 5.76 -37.74 10.09
N GLY A 88 6.44 -36.58 10.12
CA GLY A 88 6.73 -35.79 8.92
C GLY A 88 5.63 -34.81 8.48
N GLU A 89 4.59 -34.62 9.30
CA GLU A 89 3.57 -33.59 9.10
C GLU A 89 3.85 -32.34 9.92
N ARG A 90 3.54 -31.16 9.37
CA ARG A 90 3.61 -29.88 10.07
C ARG A 90 2.41 -29.00 9.73
N ILE A 91 2.07 -28.07 10.61
CA ILE A 91 1.03 -27.08 10.37
C ILE A 91 1.64 -25.85 9.71
N CYS A 92 1.00 -25.34 8.66
CA CYS A 92 1.40 -24.11 7.97
C CYS A 92 0.18 -23.26 7.68
N TYR A 93 0.38 -21.94 7.71
CA TYR A 93 -0.63 -21.01 7.23
C TYR A 93 -0.65 -21.02 5.69
N ILE A 94 -1.83 -21.26 5.10
CA ILE A 94 -2.01 -21.36 3.64
C ILE A 94 -2.49 -20.01 3.07
N GLY A 95 -3.13 -19.17 3.89
CA GLY A 95 -3.72 -17.90 3.49
C GLY A 95 -5.23 -17.86 3.72
N GLU A 96 -5.81 -16.67 3.59
CA GLU A 96 -7.26 -16.42 3.70
C GLU A 96 -7.88 -16.94 5.02
N GLY A 97 -7.14 -16.90 6.12
CA GLY A 97 -7.63 -17.41 7.41
C GLY A 97 -7.62 -18.94 7.55
N GLN A 98 -6.93 -19.63 6.64
CA GLN A 98 -6.84 -21.09 6.62
C GLN A 98 -5.44 -21.56 7.00
N PHE A 99 -5.39 -22.53 7.91
CA PHE A 99 -4.20 -23.34 8.16
C PHE A 99 -4.32 -24.65 7.41
N GLY A 100 -3.21 -25.36 7.24
CA GLY A 100 -3.26 -26.73 6.80
C GLY A 100 -2.12 -27.56 7.31
N VAL A 101 -2.41 -28.85 7.39
CA VAL A 101 -1.42 -29.88 7.67
C VAL A 101 -0.75 -30.20 6.35
N VAL A 102 0.56 -29.99 6.31
CA VAL A 102 1.38 -30.25 5.14
C VAL A 102 2.36 -31.38 5.41
N ARG A 103 2.64 -32.17 4.37
CA ARG A 103 3.61 -33.26 4.40
C ARG A 103 4.66 -33.02 3.33
N ASP A 104 5.92 -33.17 3.71
CA ASP A 104 7.04 -33.06 2.79
C ASP A 104 7.26 -34.38 2.07
N ILE A 105 7.09 -34.38 0.74
CA ILE A 105 7.31 -35.54 -0.11
C ILE A 105 8.50 -35.29 -1.05
N LYS A 106 9.34 -36.32 -1.23
CA LYS A 106 10.41 -36.30 -2.24
C LYS A 106 9.90 -36.92 -3.53
N ARG A 107 9.63 -36.09 -4.54
CA ARG A 107 9.21 -36.55 -5.87
C ARG A 107 10.28 -36.20 -6.89
N ASN A 108 10.82 -37.21 -7.58
CA ASN A 108 11.88 -37.04 -8.60
C ASN A 108 13.07 -36.19 -8.12
N GLY A 109 13.51 -36.39 -6.87
CA GLY A 109 14.64 -35.66 -6.29
C GLY A 109 14.34 -34.21 -5.90
N LYS A 110 13.09 -33.73 -6.03
CA LYS A 110 12.64 -32.42 -5.55
C LYS A 110 11.78 -32.58 -4.30
N ASN A 111 11.99 -31.70 -3.32
CA ASN A 111 11.11 -31.60 -2.16
C ASN A 111 9.84 -30.86 -2.60
N THR A 112 8.70 -31.54 -2.50
CA THR A 112 7.38 -30.99 -2.79
C THR A 112 6.57 -31.03 -1.50
N VAL A 113 5.80 -29.98 -1.25
CA VAL A 113 4.90 -29.89 -0.09
C VAL A 113 3.50 -30.27 -0.54
N GLU A 114 2.90 -31.28 0.08
CA GLU A 114 1.52 -31.68 -0.17
C GLU A 114 0.63 -31.25 0.99
N ILE A 115 -0.50 -30.61 0.69
CA ILE A 115 -1.48 -30.21 1.70
C ILE A 115 -2.41 -31.39 1.95
N VAL A 116 -2.26 -32.03 3.12
CA VAL A 116 -3.06 -33.19 3.52
C VAL A 116 -4.46 -32.76 3.97
N ARG A 117 -4.53 -31.68 4.75
CA ARG A 117 -5.79 -31.17 5.31
C ARG A 117 -5.78 -29.66 5.44
N ARG A 118 -6.95 -29.03 5.30
CA ARG A 118 -7.18 -27.61 5.58
C ARG A 118 -8.01 -27.45 6.85
N ILE A 119 -7.63 -26.48 7.66
CA ILE A 119 -8.25 -26.13 8.94
C ILE A 119 -8.68 -24.66 8.83
N PRO A 120 -9.99 -24.39 8.67
CA PRO A 120 -10.49 -23.02 8.70
C PRO A 120 -10.38 -22.48 10.12
N TYR A 121 -9.64 -21.39 10.32
CA TYR A 121 -9.51 -20.73 11.62
C TYR A 121 -10.25 -19.40 11.66
N GLU A 122 -10.21 -18.66 10.55
CA GLU A 122 -10.86 -17.38 10.40
C GLU A 122 -11.70 -17.35 9.11
N ASP A 123 -12.84 -16.65 9.17
CA ASP A 123 -13.64 -16.36 7.97
C ASP A 123 -13.02 -15.21 7.17
N ARG A 124 -12.70 -15.50 5.91
CA ARG A 124 -12.21 -14.53 4.91
C ARG A 124 -13.10 -13.29 4.78
N HIS A 125 -14.41 -13.43 5.01
CA HIS A 125 -15.37 -12.33 4.85
C HIS A 125 -15.61 -11.57 6.14
N ALA A 126 -15.07 -12.05 7.28
CA ALA A 126 -15.20 -11.37 8.56
C ALA A 126 -14.47 -10.03 8.52
N ARG A 127 -15.21 -8.95 8.77
CA ARG A 127 -14.69 -7.58 8.82
C ARG A 127 -14.43 -7.18 10.26
N HIS A 128 -13.26 -7.53 10.77
CA HIS A 128 -12.84 -7.10 12.10
C HIS A 128 -12.56 -5.59 12.13
N PRO A 129 -13.03 -4.84 13.15
CA PRO A 129 -12.81 -3.39 13.26
C PRO A 129 -11.32 -3.01 13.17
N TRP A 130 -10.46 -3.74 13.87
CA TRP A 130 -9.01 -3.51 13.93
C TRP A 130 -8.31 -3.66 12.57
N ARG A 131 -8.88 -4.39 11.59
CA ARG A 131 -8.31 -4.47 10.23
C ARG A 131 -8.58 -3.23 9.39
N LYS A 132 -9.69 -2.54 9.65
CA LYS A 132 -10.00 -1.27 8.96
C LYS A 132 -8.99 -0.20 9.33
N GLU A 133 -8.47 -0.29 10.55
CA GLU A 133 -7.45 0.60 11.09
C GLU A 133 -6.09 0.44 10.40
N LEU A 134 -5.79 -0.74 9.85
CA LEU A 134 -4.56 -1.02 9.12
C LEU A 134 -4.59 -0.56 7.66
N SER A 135 -5.77 -0.24 7.13
CA SER A 135 -5.92 0.12 5.71
C SER A 135 -5.31 1.51 5.44
N PRO A 136 -4.40 1.65 4.46
CA PRO A 136 -3.67 2.90 4.19
C PRO A 136 -4.51 4.00 3.49
N GLY A 137 -5.84 3.93 3.56
CA GLY A 137 -6.74 4.91 2.96
C GLY A 137 -7.59 5.56 4.04
N ILE A 138 -7.37 6.86 4.27
CA ILE A 138 -8.11 7.74 5.19
C ILE A 138 -8.42 6.98 6.50
N SER A 139 -7.40 6.89 7.36
CA SER A 139 -7.59 6.39 8.71
C SER A 139 -8.80 7.08 9.34
N ARG A 140 -9.51 6.40 10.24
CA ARG A 140 -10.66 6.99 10.96
C ARG A 140 -10.29 8.30 11.68
N ASP A 141 -9.00 8.47 11.94
CA ASP A 141 -8.38 9.59 12.64
C ASP A 141 -7.65 10.55 11.67
N TYR A 142 -7.82 10.38 10.35
CA TYR A 142 -7.30 11.29 9.34
C TYR A 142 -8.05 12.62 9.45
N VAL A 143 -7.40 13.60 10.09
CA VAL A 143 -7.82 15.00 9.99
C VAL A 143 -7.19 15.55 8.71
N PRO A 144 -7.98 15.89 7.68
CA PRO A 144 -7.43 16.46 6.47
C PRO A 144 -6.64 17.73 6.82
N GLN A 145 -5.39 17.78 6.37
CA GLN A 145 -4.59 19.01 6.37
C GLN A 145 -4.36 19.42 4.91
N PRO A 146 -4.80 20.61 4.48
CA PRO A 146 -5.52 21.63 5.27
C PRO A 146 -6.95 21.18 5.66
N PRO A 147 -7.56 21.82 6.69
CA PRO A 147 -8.94 21.55 7.07
C PRO A 147 -9.90 21.74 5.89
N PRO A 148 -11.11 21.18 5.96
CA PRO A 148 -12.13 21.32 4.93
C PRO A 148 -12.28 22.78 4.47
N ILE A 149 -12.52 22.99 3.17
CA ILE A 149 -12.47 24.34 2.58
C ILE A 149 -13.51 25.30 3.19
N ASP A 150 -14.60 24.76 3.72
CA ASP A 150 -15.64 25.46 4.47
C ASP A 150 -15.18 25.93 5.85
N GLU A 151 -14.17 25.31 6.45
CA GLU A 151 -13.56 25.74 7.71
C GLU A 151 -12.41 26.73 7.50
N LEU A 152 -11.88 26.85 6.28
CA LEU A 152 -10.76 27.74 5.95
C LEU A 152 -11.17 29.22 5.84
N TYR A 153 -12.47 29.51 5.71
CA TYR A 153 -12.95 30.87 5.49
C TYR A 153 -14.07 31.22 6.46
N SER A 154 -13.97 32.40 7.06
CA SER A 154 -15.07 32.95 7.84
C SER A 154 -16.27 33.26 6.93
N ALA A 155 -17.48 33.23 7.48
CA ALA A 155 -18.70 33.60 6.74
C ALA A 155 -18.64 35.03 6.15
N GLU A 156 -17.76 35.89 6.64
CA GLU A 156 -17.50 37.23 6.11
C GLU A 156 -16.60 37.19 4.87
N GLU A 157 -15.54 36.38 4.89
CA GLU A 157 -14.68 36.12 3.74
C GLU A 157 -15.42 35.36 2.63
N GLU A 158 -16.32 34.46 3.01
CA GLU A 158 -17.16 33.74 2.07
C GLU A 158 -18.05 34.65 1.22
N ARG A 159 -18.53 35.76 1.83
CA ARG A 159 -19.32 36.78 1.14
C ARG A 159 -18.50 37.64 0.21
N LEU A 160 -17.20 37.78 0.49
CA LEU A 160 -16.25 38.51 -0.34
C LEU A 160 -15.75 37.67 -1.52
N PHE A 161 -15.97 36.35 -1.52
CA PHE A 161 -15.59 35.55 -2.67
C PHE A 161 -16.31 36.01 -3.93
N PRO A 162 -15.57 36.21 -5.03
CA PRO A 162 -16.18 36.48 -6.31
C PRO A 162 -17.11 35.32 -6.65
N ARG A 163 -18.42 35.60 -6.69
CA ARG A 163 -19.44 34.65 -7.14
C ARG A 163 -19.27 34.46 -8.64
N PHE A 164 -18.35 33.58 -9.03
CA PHE A 164 -18.24 33.11 -10.39
C PHE A 164 -19.47 32.26 -10.71
N GLY A 165 -20.52 32.90 -11.23
CA GLY A 165 -21.66 32.14 -11.75
C GLY A 165 -23.05 32.76 -11.74
N ARG A 166 -23.27 34.06 -11.49
CA ARG A 166 -24.55 34.71 -11.85
C ARG A 166 -24.39 36.18 -12.27
N GLY A 167 -24.39 36.41 -13.59
CA GLY A 167 -24.87 37.65 -14.20
C GLY A 167 -23.86 38.78 -14.41
N GLY A 168 -23.22 38.81 -15.58
CA GLY A 168 -22.56 39.99 -16.13
C GLY A 168 -22.65 39.96 -17.65
N SER A 169 -23.63 40.66 -18.21
CA SER A 169 -23.75 40.92 -19.65
C SER A 169 -22.51 41.68 -20.12
N GLY A 170 -21.61 40.99 -20.83
CA GLY A 170 -20.41 41.57 -21.43
C GLY A 170 -20.41 41.30 -22.93
N TYR A 171 -20.71 42.34 -23.71
CA TYR A 171 -20.68 42.36 -25.17
C TYR A 171 -19.34 41.81 -25.71
N MET A 172 -19.37 40.82 -26.61
CA MET A 172 -18.22 40.46 -27.44
C MET A 172 -18.39 41.10 -28.83
N PRO A 173 -17.50 42.02 -29.26
CA PRO A 173 -17.54 42.52 -30.62
C PRO A 173 -17.12 41.42 -31.60
N ARG A 174 -17.78 41.39 -32.75
CA ARG A 174 -17.47 40.51 -33.88
C ARG A 174 -16.26 41.02 -34.66
#